data_AF-A0A7X6DLV7-F1
#
_entry.id   AF-A0A7X6DLV7-F1
#
_cell.length_a   1.000
_cell.length_b   1.000
_cell.length_c   1.000
_cell.angle_alpha   90.00
_cell.angle_beta   90.00
_cell.angle_gamma   90.00
#
_symmetry.space_group_name_H-M   'P 1'
#
loop_
_entity.id
_entity.type
_entity.pdbx_description
1 polymer ?
#
loop_
_entity_poly.entity_id
_entity_poly.type
_entity_poly.pdbx_seq_one_letter_code
_entity_poly.pdbx_strand_id
1 'polypeptide(L)'
;MIYKGSRYTRTEVIAPENAEEKTPRVLEIREIPKTPGVFEHIVSEGERLDHLAHRFYTDPKKYWLILDANTDELNPFHLLKPGRRIRVPQNRIV
;
A
#
# COMPACT_ATOMS: atom_id res chain seq x y z
N MET A 1 -10.58 5.34 -2.81
CA MET A 1 -11.10 5.38 -4.19
C MET A 1 -10.22 4.53 -5.10
N ILE A 2 -10.81 3.84 -6.05
CA ILE A 2 -10.10 3.07 -7.08
C ILE A 2 -10.00 3.97 -8.32
N TYR A 3 -8.78 4.17 -8.79
CA TYR A 3 -8.46 5.00 -9.96
C TYR A 3 -7.25 4.35 -10.64
N LYS A 4 -6.88 4.80 -11.85
CA LYS A 4 -5.70 4.30 -12.56
C LYS A 4 -4.44 4.48 -11.71
N GLY A 5 -3.73 3.41 -11.43
CA GLY A 5 -2.54 3.43 -10.57
C GLY A 5 -2.80 3.27 -9.06
N SER A 6 -4.05 2.99 -8.66
CA SER A 6 -4.39 2.61 -7.30
C SER A 6 -3.87 1.21 -6.96
N ARG A 7 -3.66 0.96 -5.66
CA ARG A 7 -3.33 -0.36 -5.10
C ARG A 7 -4.27 -1.47 -5.62
N TYR A 8 -5.53 -1.13 -5.86
CA TYR A 8 -6.60 -2.06 -6.27
C TYR A 8 -6.97 -1.96 -7.76
N THR A 9 -6.17 -1.29 -8.60
CA THR A 9 -6.49 -1.15 -10.05
C THR A 9 -6.69 -2.48 -10.78
N ARG A 10 -6.04 -3.55 -10.30
CA ARG A 10 -6.09 -4.89 -10.91
C ARG A 10 -6.95 -5.89 -10.14
N THR A 11 -7.72 -5.43 -9.15
CA THR A 11 -8.57 -6.30 -8.33
C THR A 11 -9.93 -6.42 -8.99
N GLU A 12 -10.40 -7.66 -9.19
CA GLU A 12 -11.71 -7.91 -9.78
C GLU A 12 -12.83 -7.47 -8.83
N VAL A 13 -13.94 -7.06 -9.44
CA VAL A 13 -15.17 -6.71 -8.72
C VAL A 13 -16.10 -7.90 -8.81
N ILE A 14 -16.37 -8.53 -7.68
CA ILE A 14 -17.24 -9.71 -7.61
C ILE A 14 -18.62 -9.37 -7.03
N ALA A 15 -19.59 -10.22 -7.36
CA ALA A 15 -20.86 -10.32 -6.63
C ALA A 15 -20.74 -11.51 -5.67
N PRO A 16 -20.93 -11.32 -4.35
CA PRO A 16 -20.83 -12.43 -3.40
C PRO A 16 -21.95 -13.46 -3.65
N GLU A 17 -21.65 -14.76 -3.52
CA GLU A 17 -22.55 -15.88 -3.85
C GLU A 17 -23.89 -15.87 -3.08
N ASN A 18 -23.95 -15.22 -1.91
CA ASN A 18 -25.14 -15.15 -1.05
C ASN A 18 -25.91 -13.82 -1.18
N ALA A 19 -25.74 -13.07 -2.26
CA ALA A 19 -26.41 -11.79 -2.42
C ALA A 19 -27.88 -11.94 -2.88
N GLU A 20 -28.81 -11.38 -2.11
CA GLU A 20 -30.17 -11.04 -2.60
C GLU A 20 -30.11 -9.95 -3.69
N GLU A 21 -31.27 -9.57 -4.25
CA GLU A 21 -31.49 -8.69 -5.42
C GLU A 21 -30.66 -7.39 -5.49
N LYS A 22 -30.04 -6.95 -4.40
CA LYS A 22 -29.05 -5.86 -4.36
C LYS A 22 -27.65 -6.40 -4.08
N THR A 23 -26.97 -6.91 -5.09
CA THR A 23 -25.56 -7.31 -5.00
C THR A 23 -24.66 -6.10 -4.71
N PRO A 24 -23.98 -6.01 -3.55
CA PRO A 24 -22.94 -5.01 -3.37
C PRO A 24 -21.75 -5.38 -4.27
N ARG A 25 -21.24 -4.41 -5.02
CA ARG A 25 -19.97 -4.55 -5.75
C ARG A 25 -18.83 -4.57 -4.74
N VAL A 26 -18.25 -5.74 -4.49
CA VAL A 26 -17.10 -5.89 -3.58
C VAL A 26 -15.83 -6.14 -4.37
N LEU A 27 -14.69 -5.77 -3.79
CA LEU A 27 -13.39 -6.12 -4.34
C LEU A 27 -12.96 -7.47 -3.79
N GLU A 28 -12.36 -8.29 -4.65
CA GLU A 28 -11.67 -9.49 -4.18
C GLU A 28 -10.52 -9.17 -3.22
N ILE A 29 -10.09 -10.18 -2.46
CA ILE A 29 -8.89 -10.06 -1.62
C ILE A 29 -7.68 -9.90 -2.55
N ARG A 30 -6.99 -8.77 -2.42
CA ARG A 30 -5.75 -8.52 -3.15
C ARG A 30 -4.61 -9.35 -2.56
N GLU A 31 -3.98 -10.17 -3.39
CA GLU A 31 -2.67 -10.74 -3.07
C GLU A 31 -1.58 -9.66 -3.07
N ILE A 32 -0.75 -9.64 -2.03
CA ILE A 32 0.37 -8.71 -1.93
C ILE A 32 1.53 -9.26 -2.76
N PRO A 33 1.95 -8.58 -3.83
CA PRO A 33 3.08 -9.06 -4.64
C PRO A 33 4.37 -8.98 -3.84
N LYS A 34 5.32 -9.89 -4.14
CA LYS A 34 6.68 -9.81 -3.59
C LYS A 34 7.32 -8.49 -4.03
N THR A 35 7.51 -7.59 -3.08
CA THR A 35 7.94 -6.21 -3.34
C THR A 35 9.28 -5.96 -2.64
N PRO A 36 10.42 -6.28 -3.29
CA PRO A 36 11.73 -6.10 -2.67
C PRO A 36 12.03 -4.62 -2.44
N GLY A 37 12.54 -4.29 -1.24
CA GLY A 37 13.11 -2.98 -0.96
C GLY A 37 14.37 -2.76 -1.79
N VAL A 38 14.49 -1.59 -2.41
CA VAL A 38 15.70 -1.17 -3.14
C VAL A 38 16.65 -0.45 -2.19
N PHE A 39 16.11 0.25 -1.18
CA PHE A 39 16.88 0.86 -0.11
C PHE A 39 16.09 0.85 1.21
N GLU A 40 16.77 1.21 2.30
CA GLU A 40 16.16 1.36 3.62
C GLU A 40 16.11 2.83 4.05
N HIS A 41 15.02 3.20 4.73
CA HIS A 41 14.84 4.50 5.37
C HIS A 41 14.70 4.31 6.88
N ILE A 42 15.37 5.15 7.67
CA ILE A 42 15.21 5.20 9.12
C ILE A 42 14.17 6.25 9.44
N VAL A 43 13.07 5.83 10.04
CA VAL A 43 11.96 6.72 10.37
C VAL A 43 12.38 7.73 11.42
N SER A 44 12.06 8.99 11.17
CA SER A 44 12.24 10.11 12.09
C SER A 44 10.92 10.51 12.75
N GLU A 45 11.00 11.24 13.86
CA GLU A 45 9.83 11.75 14.55
C GLU A 45 8.99 12.68 13.64
N GLY A 46 7.67 12.52 13.70
CA GLY A 46 6.73 13.31 12.90
C GLY A 46 6.58 12.88 11.44
N GLU A 47 7.30 11.87 10.97
CA GLU A 47 7.13 11.38 9.60
C GLU A 47 5.79 10.66 9.40
N ARG A 48 5.25 10.83 8.18
CA ARG A 48 4.00 10.20 7.74
C ARG A 48 4.24 9.42 6.46
N LEU A 49 3.50 8.33 6.28
CA LEU A 49 3.64 7.45 5.11
C LEU A 49 3.36 8.16 3.77
N ASP A 50 2.38 9.05 3.73
CA ASP A 50 2.05 9.88 2.56
C ASP A 50 3.17 10.88 2.24
N HIS A 51 3.80 11.47 3.26
CA HIS A 51 4.95 12.36 3.07
C HIS A 51 6.18 11.60 2.55
N LEU A 52 6.45 10.42 3.12
CA LEU A 52 7.53 9.54 2.65
C LEU A 52 7.28 9.09 1.21
N ALA A 53 6.04 8.73 0.87
CA ALA A 53 5.67 8.37 -0.49
C ALA A 53 5.84 9.54 -1.47
N HIS A 54 5.46 10.76 -1.08
CA HIS A 54 5.72 11.94 -1.88
C HIS A 54 7.22 12.18 -2.08
N ARG A 55 8.02 12.02 -1.02
CA ARG A 55 9.48 12.17 -1.08
C ARG A 55 10.14 11.15 -2.02
N PHE A 56 9.71 9.89 -1.98
CA PHE A 56 10.36 8.81 -2.74
C PHE A 56 9.78 8.59 -4.14
N TYR A 57 8.50 8.90 -4.34
CA TYR A 57 7.78 8.59 -5.57
C TYR A 57 7.13 9.80 -6.25
N THR A 58 7.29 10.99 -5.66
CA THR A 58 6.62 12.23 -6.10
C THR A 58 5.10 12.15 -6.08
N ASP A 59 4.54 11.12 -5.42
CA ASP A 59 3.11 10.84 -5.34
C ASP A 59 2.76 10.33 -3.93
N PRO A 60 2.05 11.13 -3.10
CA PRO A 60 1.68 10.72 -1.75
C PRO A 60 0.74 9.52 -1.73
N LYS A 61 -0.01 9.28 -2.82
CA LYS A 61 -0.95 8.17 -2.90
C LYS A 61 -0.27 6.82 -3.07
N LYS A 62 1.04 6.78 -3.32
CA LYS A 62 1.86 5.56 -3.46
C LYS A 62 2.42 5.02 -2.15
N TYR A 63 1.94 5.50 -1.00
CA TYR A 63 2.35 5.00 0.31
C TYR A 63 2.18 3.48 0.48
N TRP A 64 1.22 2.89 -0.22
CA TRP A 64 1.00 1.43 -0.21
C TRP A 64 2.17 0.62 -0.78
N LEU A 65 3.04 1.21 -1.62
CA LEU A 65 4.26 0.54 -2.07
C LEU A 65 5.21 0.27 -0.89
N ILE A 66 5.33 1.23 0.03
CA ILE A 66 6.12 1.08 1.24
C ILE A 66 5.52 -0.03 2.12
N LEU A 67 4.19 -0.05 2.26
CA LEU A 67 3.50 -1.11 3.01
C LEU A 67 3.72 -2.50 2.41
N ASP A 68 3.60 -2.63 1.08
CA ASP A 68 3.78 -3.90 0.39
C ASP A 68 5.23 -4.44 0.47
N ALA A 69 6.22 -3.57 0.74
CA ALA A 69 7.60 -3.99 0.98
C ALA A 69 7.88 -4.37 2.44
N ASN A 70 7.01 -3.99 3.37
CA ASN A 70 7.16 -4.20 4.82
C ASN A 70 6.03 -5.08 5.39
N THR A 71 5.75 -6.21 4.73
CA THR A 71 4.66 -7.12 5.12
C THR A 71 4.87 -7.86 6.43
N ASP A 72 6.07 -7.81 7.03
CA ASP A 72 6.33 -8.29 8.39
C ASP A 72 5.56 -7.49 9.45
N GLU A 73 5.14 -6.26 9.12
CA GLU A 73 4.36 -5.40 9.99
C GLU A 73 3.14 -4.87 9.24
N LEU A 74 1.98 -5.45 9.56
CA LEU A 74 0.71 -5.05 8.94
C LEU A 74 0.16 -3.74 9.51
N ASN A 75 0.62 -3.29 10.68
CA ASN A 75 0.19 -2.04 11.28
C ASN A 75 1.04 -0.86 10.77
N PRO A 76 0.48 0.07 9.97
CA PRO A 76 1.22 1.20 9.42
C PRO A 76 1.83 2.12 10.48
N PHE A 77 1.19 2.25 11.64
CA PHE A 77 1.68 3.11 12.73
C PHE A 77 2.91 2.53 13.42
N HIS A 78 3.07 1.20 13.41
CA HIS A 78 4.26 0.56 13.93
C HIS A 78 5.46 0.73 13.00
N LEU A 79 5.23 0.85 11.69
CA LEU A 79 6.28 1.20 10.72
C LEU A 79 6.81 2.62 10.95
N LEU A 80 5.95 3.53 11.41
CA LEU A 80 6.28 4.93 11.66
C LEU A 80 6.90 5.22 13.04
N LYS A 81 7.30 4.19 13.80
CA LYS A 81 8.02 4.40 15.06
C LYS A 81 9.40 4.99 14.77
N PRO A 82 9.79 6.12 15.41
CA PRO A 82 11.12 6.70 15.23
C PRO A 82 12.23 5.67 15.49
N GLY A 83 13.26 5.68 14.64
CA GLY A 83 14.38 4.73 14.67
C GLY A 83 14.11 3.40 13.96
N ARG A 84 12.87 3.12 13.54
CA ARG A 84 12.57 1.89 12.78
C ARG A 84 13.11 1.99 11.36
N ARG A 85 13.65 0.88 10.86
CA ARG A 85 14.05 0.72 9.46
C ARG A 85 12.85 0.23 8.65
N ILE A 86 12.55 0.92 7.56
CA ILE A 86 11.53 0.51 6.59
C ILE A 86 12.18 0.32 5.22
N ARG A 87 11.74 -0.71 4.52
CA ARG A 87 12.15 -0.99 3.14
C ARG A 87 11.35 -0.13 2.17
N VAL A 88 12.03 0.51 1.23
CA VAL A 88 11.42 1.33 0.19
C VAL A 88 11.70 0.68 -1.17
N PRO A 89 10.66 0.18 -1.87
CA PRO A 89 10.84 -0.48 -3.16
C PRO A 89 11.00 0.51 -4.32
N GLN A 90 11.28 -0.03 -5.52
CA GLN A 90 11.26 0.74 -6.75
C GLN A 90 9.88 1.35 -6.97
N ASN A 91 9.83 2.59 -7.47
CA ASN A 91 8.58 3.21 -7.90
C ASN A 91 7.93 2.38 -9.01
N ARG A 92 6.76 1.80 -8.74
CA ARG A 92 5.98 1.11 -9.77
C ARG A 92 5.13 2.13 -10.52
N ILE A 93 5.31 2.20 -11.83
CA ILE A 93 4.38 2.89 -12.71
C ILE A 93 3.20 1.95 -12.89
N VAL A 94 2.05 2.31 -12.31
CA VAL A 94 0.81 1.52 -12.30
C VAL A 94 -0.30 2.26 -13.02
#